data_AF-A0A9D2JTJ6-F1
#
_entry.id   AF-A0A9D2JTJ6-F1
#
_cell.length_a   1.000
_cell.length_b   1.000
_cell.length_c   1.000
_cell.angle_alpha   90.00
_cell.angle_beta   90.00
_cell.angle_gamma   90.00
#
_symmetry.space_group_name_H-M   'P 1'
#
loop_
_entity.id
_entity.type
_entity.pdbx_description
1 polymer ?
#
loop_
_entity_poly.entity_id
_entity_poly.type
_entity_poly.pdbx_seq_one_letter_code
_entity_poly.pdbx_strand_id
1 'polypeptide(L)'
;MTPRGKVRDSKGFTLAELLIVVAIIAILVVISIPIFSGRLESARESTDKANERAAKAAMVTEYLEDQEARTLYYNAEQGTLVEDQGAAGEAYGQSADNKGKVIQVSIDQDGQVSLNWR
;
A
#
# COMPACT_ATOMS: atom_id res chain seq x y z
N MET A 1 -61.01 -17.31 37.26
CA MET A 1 -60.03 -17.96 36.37
C MET A 1 -58.87 -16.98 36.16
N THR A 2 -57.77 -17.12 36.90
CA THR A 2 -56.63 -16.19 36.88
C THR A 2 -55.66 -16.52 35.73
N PRO A 3 -55.00 -15.53 35.11
CA PRO A 3 -54.06 -15.77 34.02
C PRO A 3 -52.77 -16.42 34.57
N ARG A 4 -52.32 -17.53 33.96
CA ARG A 4 -50.98 -18.10 34.21
C ARG A 4 -49.94 -17.23 33.52
N GLY A 5 -49.20 -16.43 34.29
CA GLY A 5 -47.99 -15.78 33.81
C GLY A 5 -46.94 -16.82 33.42
N LYS A 6 -46.52 -16.82 32.16
CA LYS A 6 -45.38 -17.59 31.67
C LYS A 6 -44.10 -16.92 32.19
N VAL A 7 -43.41 -17.56 33.14
CA VAL A 7 -42.09 -17.10 33.60
C VAL A 7 -41.13 -17.14 32.41
N ARG A 8 -40.52 -15.99 32.07
CA ARG A 8 -39.55 -15.88 30.99
C ARG A 8 -38.19 -16.32 31.54
N ASP A 9 -37.67 -17.42 31.01
CA ASP A 9 -36.34 -17.94 31.31
C ASP A 9 -35.30 -17.06 30.58
N SER A 10 -34.93 -15.95 31.19
CA SER A 10 -33.86 -15.08 30.68
C SER A 10 -32.52 -15.64 31.16
N LYS A 11 -32.00 -16.64 30.43
CA LYS A 11 -30.60 -17.07 30.58
C LYS A 11 -29.69 -15.93 30.15
N GLY A 12 -29.12 -15.21 31.12
CA GLY A 12 -28.08 -14.22 30.89
C GLY A 12 -26.73 -14.87 30.58
N PHE A 13 -25.86 -14.14 29.90
CA PHE A 13 -24.49 -14.56 29.60
C PHE A 13 -23.67 -14.67 30.90
N THR A 14 -22.99 -15.80 31.11
CA THR A 14 -22.12 -15.96 32.27
C THR A 14 -20.78 -15.26 32.04
N LEU A 15 -20.14 -14.80 33.13
CA LEU A 15 -18.80 -14.22 33.06
C LEU A 15 -17.77 -15.23 32.52
N ALA A 16 -17.93 -16.52 32.82
CA ALA A 16 -17.06 -17.57 32.32
C ALA A 16 -17.17 -17.73 30.79
N GLU A 17 -18.38 -17.65 30.24
CA GLU A 17 -18.59 -17.65 28.78
C GLU A 17 -17.94 -16.44 28.12
N LEU A 18 -17.95 -15.26 28.74
CA LEU A 18 -17.24 -14.10 28.20
C LEU A 18 -15.73 -14.29 28.22
N LEU A 19 -15.20 -14.80 29.33
CA LEU A 19 -13.76 -14.90 29.56
C LEU A 19 -13.08 -15.85 28.56
N ILE A 20 -13.69 -16.99 28.27
CA ILE A 20 -13.12 -17.93 27.29
C ILE A 20 -13.11 -17.33 25.88
N VAL A 21 -14.14 -16.55 25.51
CA VAL A 21 -14.22 -15.89 24.20
C VAL A 21 -13.11 -14.85 24.05
N VAL A 22 -12.92 -13.99 25.06
CA VAL A 22 -11.84 -12.98 25.04
C VAL A 22 -10.46 -13.65 25.00
N ALA A 23 -10.27 -14.76 25.73
CA ALA A 23 -9.02 -15.51 25.71
C ALA A 23 -8.68 -16.06 24.31
N ILE A 24 -9.66 -16.61 23.59
CA ILE A 24 -9.45 -17.13 22.23
C ILE A 24 -9.17 -15.98 21.25
N ILE A 25 -9.93 -14.88 21.33
CA ILE A 25 -9.70 -13.69 20.47
C ILE A 25 -8.29 -13.14 20.67
N ALA A 26 -7.80 -13.08 21.91
CA ALA A 26 -6.45 -12.61 22.21
C ALA A 26 -5.37 -13.45 21.49
N ILE A 27 -5.50 -14.78 21.51
CA ILE A 27 -4.57 -15.69 20.81
C ILE A 27 -4.61 -15.44 19.29
N LEU A 28 -5.82 -15.29 18.72
CA LEU A 28 -5.98 -15.03 17.28
C LEU A 28 -5.35 -13.69 16.86
N VAL A 29 -5.53 -12.63 17.66
CA VAL A 29 -4.98 -11.30 17.37
C VAL A 29 -3.45 -11.32 17.38
N VAL A 30 -2.84 -12.00 18.37
CA VAL A 30 -1.38 -12.11 18.48
C VAL A 30 -0.74 -12.73 17.23
N ILE A 31 -1.38 -13.74 16.64
CA ILE A 31 -0.89 -14.38 15.40
C ILE A 31 -1.23 -13.52 14.17
N SER A 32 -2.39 -12.87 14.19
CA SER A 32 -2.93 -12.14 13.03
C SER A 32 -2.16 -10.87 12.70
N ILE A 33 -1.71 -10.10 13.71
CA ILE A 33 -0.99 -8.83 13.49
C ILE A 33 0.29 -9.00 12.65
N PRO A 34 1.25 -9.88 12.98
CA PRO A 34 2.49 -10.00 12.20
C PRO A 34 2.24 -10.50 10.78
N ILE A 35 1.29 -11.43 10.60
CA ILE A 35 0.93 -11.95 9.28
C ILE A 35 0.33 -10.84 8.41
N PHE A 36 -0.60 -10.07 8.96
CA PHE A 36 -1.24 -8.99 8.23
C PHE A 36 -0.25 -7.88 7.87
N SER A 37 0.62 -7.48 8.80
CA SER A 37 1.67 -6.49 8.57
C SER A 37 2.64 -6.93 7.46
N GLY A 38 3.09 -8.19 7.46
CA GLY A 38 3.98 -8.70 6.41
C GLY A 38 3.30 -8.72 5.04
N ARG A 39 2.02 -9.14 4.96
CA ARG A 39 1.25 -9.12 3.71
C ARG A 39 1.01 -7.71 3.20
N LEU A 40 0.77 -6.76 4.09
CA LEU A 40 0.59 -5.36 3.74
C LEU A 40 1.89 -4.78 3.16
N GLU A 41 3.04 -5.11 3.74
CA GLU A 41 4.35 -4.72 3.20
C GLU A 41 4.57 -5.28 1.80
N SER A 42 4.36 -6.59 1.60
CA SER A 42 4.51 -7.20 0.27
C SER A 42 3.57 -6.60 -0.78
N ALA A 43 2.35 -6.19 -0.39
CA ALA A 43 1.43 -5.49 -1.28
C ALA A 43 1.98 -4.11 -1.67
N ARG A 44 2.53 -3.36 -0.70
CA ARG A 44 3.16 -2.05 -0.94
C ARG A 44 4.38 -2.18 -1.85
N GLU A 45 5.26 -3.14 -1.62
CA GLU A 45 6.40 -3.43 -2.49
C GLU A 45 5.97 -3.80 -3.93
N SER A 46 4.90 -4.60 -4.07
CA SER A 46 4.36 -4.96 -5.39
C SER A 46 3.83 -3.73 -6.13
N THR A 47 3.21 -2.82 -5.40
CA THR A 47 2.69 -1.57 -5.92
C THR A 47 3.81 -0.63 -6.33
N ASP A 48 4.85 -0.46 -5.49
CA ASP A 48 6.05 0.31 -5.84
C ASP A 48 6.70 -0.20 -7.13
N LYS A 49 6.86 -1.53 -7.26
CA LYS A 49 7.36 -2.18 -8.49
C LYS A 49 6.48 -1.94 -9.71
N ALA A 50 5.17 -1.84 -9.54
CA ALA A 50 4.25 -1.54 -10.64
C ALA A 50 4.46 -0.09 -11.13
N ASN A 51 4.66 0.85 -10.22
CA ASN A 51 4.93 2.25 -10.56
C ASN A 51 6.32 2.44 -11.17
N GLU A 52 7.34 1.72 -10.72
CA GLU A 52 8.66 1.71 -11.37
C GLU A 52 8.57 1.28 -12.84
N ARG A 53 7.75 0.27 -13.14
CA ARG A 53 7.50 -0.17 -14.52
C ARG A 53 6.74 0.87 -15.33
N ALA A 54 5.73 1.49 -14.74
CA ALA A 54 4.96 2.56 -15.40
C ALA A 54 5.84 3.78 -15.70
N ALA A 55 6.67 4.19 -14.74
CA ALA A 55 7.63 5.27 -14.88
C ALA A 55 8.65 5.00 -15.99
N LYS A 56 9.18 3.77 -16.05
CA LYS A 56 10.07 3.34 -17.14
C LYS A 56 9.36 3.37 -18.49
N ALA A 57 8.13 2.88 -18.58
CA ALA A 57 7.37 2.89 -19.83
C ALA A 57 7.13 4.33 -20.32
N ALA A 58 6.73 5.24 -19.43
CA ALA A 58 6.55 6.66 -19.73
C ALA A 58 7.85 7.29 -20.26
N MET A 59 9.00 6.98 -19.64
CA MET A 59 10.29 7.53 -20.05
C MET A 59 10.71 7.03 -21.44
N VAL A 60 10.50 5.75 -21.72
CA VAL A 60 10.79 5.21 -23.05
C VAL A 60 9.90 5.88 -24.11
N THR A 61 8.62 6.12 -23.81
CA THR A 61 7.73 6.82 -24.74
C THR A 61 8.22 8.25 -25.02
N GLU A 62 8.50 9.03 -23.97
CA GLU A 62 9.04 10.39 -24.09
C GLU A 62 10.35 10.42 -24.92
N TYR A 63 11.26 9.47 -24.66
CA TYR A 63 12.51 9.38 -25.39
C TYR A 63 12.32 9.03 -26.87
N LEU A 64 11.32 8.23 -27.22
CA LEU A 64 11.04 7.93 -28.63
C LEU A 64 10.49 9.13 -29.38
N GLU A 65 9.83 10.07 -28.67
CA GLU A 65 9.27 11.30 -29.22
C GLU A 65 10.35 12.37 -29.42
N ASP A 66 11.13 12.67 -28.38
CA ASP A 66 12.12 13.75 -28.39
C ASP A 66 13.54 13.30 -28.74
N GLN A 67 13.88 12.02 -28.55
CA GLN A 67 15.25 11.47 -28.68
C GLN A 67 16.32 12.18 -27.86
N GLU A 68 15.92 12.72 -26.69
CA GLU A 68 16.82 13.42 -25.79
C GLU A 68 17.01 12.68 -24.47
N ALA A 69 18.27 12.50 -24.09
CA ALA A 69 18.64 11.97 -22.79
C ALA A 69 18.32 13.00 -21.70
N ARG A 70 17.37 12.67 -20.81
CA ARG A 70 16.92 13.56 -19.73
C ARG A 70 16.66 12.77 -18.45
N THR A 71 16.55 13.48 -17.34
CA THR A 71 16.15 12.93 -16.04
C THR A 71 14.89 13.63 -15.56
N LEU A 72 13.83 12.87 -15.35
CA LEU A 72 12.52 13.35 -14.93
C LEU A 72 12.07 12.64 -13.66
N TYR A 73 11.06 13.18 -13.01
CA TYR A 73 10.39 12.59 -11.86
C TYR A 73 9.02 12.07 -12.28
N TYR A 74 8.65 10.89 -11.79
CA TYR A 74 7.37 10.27 -12.09
C TYR A 74 6.31 10.66 -11.06
N ASN A 75 5.23 11.27 -11.55
CA ASN A 75 4.03 11.53 -10.77
C ASN A 75 3.11 10.29 -10.86
N ALA A 76 3.04 9.52 -9.77
CA ALA A 76 2.25 8.30 -9.72
C ALA A 76 0.73 8.55 -9.66
N GLU A 77 0.29 9.75 -9.29
CA GLU A 77 -1.13 10.12 -9.25
C GLU A 77 -1.66 10.43 -10.66
N GLN A 78 -0.86 11.16 -11.44
CA GLN A 78 -1.22 11.59 -12.80
C GLN A 78 -0.72 10.63 -13.87
N GLY A 79 0.23 9.76 -13.55
CA GLY A 79 0.88 8.86 -14.49
C GLY A 79 1.80 9.57 -15.49
N THR A 80 2.32 10.75 -15.13
CA THR A 80 3.12 11.63 -16.00
C THR A 80 4.56 11.76 -15.52
N LEU A 81 5.43 12.26 -16.40
CA LEU A 81 6.80 12.64 -16.07
C LEU A 81 6.89 14.16 -15.98
N VAL A 82 7.66 14.66 -15.02
CA VAL A 82 7.86 16.09 -14.77
C VAL A 82 9.31 16.40 -14.48
N GLU A 83 9.77 17.60 -14.82
CA GLU A 83 11.17 18.02 -14.64
C GLU A 83 11.51 18.37 -13.19
N ASP A 84 10.51 18.85 -12.44
CA ASP A 84 10.66 19.28 -11.06
C ASP A 84 10.12 18.24 -10.07
N GLN A 85 10.89 17.96 -9.02
CA GLN A 85 10.50 17.00 -7.98
C GLN A 85 9.25 17.47 -7.23
N GLY A 86 9.11 18.77 -6.97
CA GLY A 86 7.93 19.34 -6.30
C GLY A 86 6.67 19.27 -7.16
N ALA A 87 6.82 19.24 -8.48
CA ALA A 87 5.73 19.01 -9.43
C ALA A 87 5.33 17.53 -9.56
N ALA A 88 6.13 16.59 -9.03
CA ALA A 88 5.85 15.16 -9.10
C ALA A 88 4.71 14.70 -8.17
N GLY A 89 4.04 15.65 -7.50
CA GLY A 89 2.96 15.40 -6.56
C GLY A 89 3.48 14.95 -5.19
N GLU A 90 2.59 14.40 -4.38
CA GLU A 90 3.02 13.83 -3.10
C GLU A 90 3.89 12.60 -3.33
N ALA A 91 4.94 12.48 -2.51
CA ALA A 91 5.89 11.40 -2.66
C ALA A 91 5.22 10.04 -2.45
N TYR A 92 5.23 9.23 -3.51
CA TYR A 92 4.35 8.08 -3.60
C TYR A 92 4.78 6.88 -2.77
N GLY A 93 6.09 6.58 -2.71
CA GLY A 93 6.56 5.24 -2.31
C GLY A 93 5.88 4.73 -1.05
N GLN A 94 5.37 3.49 -1.11
CA GLN A 94 4.49 2.94 -0.09
C GLN A 94 5.18 1.88 0.77
N SER A 95 6.21 1.21 0.25
CA SER A 95 6.99 0.22 1.01
C SER A 95 7.78 0.87 2.14
N ALA A 96 8.17 0.07 3.14
CA ALA A 96 8.99 0.54 4.26
C ALA A 96 10.26 1.28 3.79
N ASP A 97 10.92 0.78 2.74
CA ASP A 97 12.19 1.32 2.23
C ASP A 97 12.03 2.59 1.38
N ASN A 98 10.89 2.71 0.70
CA ASN A 98 10.63 3.81 -0.24
C ASN A 98 9.58 4.80 0.27
N LYS A 99 9.17 4.67 1.54
CA LYS A 99 8.07 5.45 2.08
C LYS A 99 8.28 6.95 1.90
N GLY A 100 7.37 7.60 1.18
CA GLY A 100 7.42 9.04 0.96
C GLY A 100 8.59 9.50 0.08
N LYS A 101 9.05 8.63 -0.83
CA LYS A 101 9.99 8.97 -1.90
C LYS A 101 9.29 9.04 -3.25
N VAL A 102 9.84 9.82 -4.17
CA VAL A 102 9.42 9.85 -5.58
C VAL A 102 10.35 8.99 -6.44
N ILE A 103 9.85 8.54 -7.58
CA ILE A 103 10.64 7.79 -8.55
C ILE A 103 11.27 8.80 -9.52
N GLN A 104 12.59 8.89 -9.52
CA GLN A 104 13.39 9.57 -10.52
C GLN A 104 13.74 8.58 -11.63
N VAL A 105 13.46 8.96 -12.88
CA VAL A 105 13.74 8.16 -14.07
C VAL A 105 14.72 8.93 -14.95
N SER A 106 15.81 8.27 -15.33
CA SER A 106 16.81 8.82 -16.23
C SER A 106 16.94 7.91 -17.44
N ILE A 107 17.00 8.49 -18.64
CA ILE A 107 17.39 7.77 -19.85
C ILE A 107 18.69 8.36 -20.41
N ASP A 108 19.63 7.48 -20.75
CA ASP A 108 20.90 7.88 -21.36
C ASP A 108 20.82 7.93 -22.90
N GLN A 109 21.90 8.38 -23.53
CA GLN A 109 22.00 8.52 -25.00
C GLN A 109 21.94 7.18 -25.74
N ASP A 110 22.19 6.07 -25.03
CA ASP A 110 22.10 4.71 -25.53
C ASP A 110 20.67 4.13 -25.37
N GLY A 111 19.74 4.89 -24.77
CA GLY A 111 18.35 4.50 -24.54
C GLY A 111 18.14 3.60 -23.32
N GLN A 112 19.15 3.45 -22.45
CA GLN A 112 19.05 2.70 -21.21
C GLN A 112 18.38 3.53 -20.12
N VAL A 113 17.31 2.97 -19.54
CA VAL A 113 16.57 3.60 -18.44
C VAL A 113 17.11 3.16 -17.08
N SER A 114 17.43 4.13 -16.23
CA SER A 114 17.79 3.99 -14.83
C SER A 114 16.71 4.57 -13.92
N LEU A 115 16.46 3.92 -12.77
CA LEU A 115 15.46 4.32 -11.78
C LEU A 115 16.13 4.56 -10.43
N ASN A 116 15.76 5.64 -9.75
CA ASN A 116 16.24 5.96 -8.41
C ASN A 116 15.10 6.51 -7.54
N TRP A 117 15.05 6.10 -6.27
CA TRP A 117 14.12 6.66 -5.30
C TRP A 117 14.73 7.89 -4.61
N ARG A 118 14.02 9.01 -4.59
CA ARG A 118 14.49 10.30 -4.06
C ARG A 118 13.54 10.90 -3.03
#